data_AF-A0A2V9P1Y5-F1
#
_entry.id   AF-A0A2V9P1Y5-F1
#
_cell.length_a   1.000
_cell.length_b   1.000
_cell.length_c   1.000
_cell.angle_alpha   90.00
_cell.angle_beta   90.00
_cell.angle_gamma   90.00
#
_symmetry.space_group_name_H-M   'P 1'
#
loop_
_entity.id
_entity.type
_entity.pdbx_description
1 polymer ?
#
loop_
_entity_poly.entity_id
_entity_poly.type
_entity_poly.pdbx_seq_one_letter_code
_entity_poly.pdbx_strand_id
1 'polypeptide(L)'
;MGHFRFSPADKPPLRIGILLDGTKLSAFFARIIGDIQKSNFARIELLVFRKKPSAIPQPKPKSRLGAVQHRLLTPNLRKRALYDAYLRFDQRAKPANHPLDPVDCSSMLAGIDSIELEPIGKKFVHKFPP
;
A
#
# COMPACT_ATOMS: atom_id res chain seq x y z
N MET A 1 -8.97 -9.92 -25.73
CA MET A 1 -7.54 -9.99 -25.38
C MET A 1 -6.97 -8.57 -25.46
N GLY A 2 -6.30 -8.08 -24.42
CA GLY A 2 -5.83 -6.68 -24.38
C GLY A 2 -4.55 -6.50 -25.20
N HIS A 3 -4.63 -5.73 -26.28
CA HIS A 3 -3.50 -5.43 -27.18
C HIS A 3 -2.29 -4.77 -26.49
N PHE A 4 -2.47 -4.24 -25.28
CA PHE A 4 -1.45 -3.50 -24.52
C PHE A 4 -0.41 -4.40 -23.81
N ARG A 5 -0.60 -5.72 -23.76
CA ARG A 5 0.35 -6.67 -23.12
C ARG A 5 1.32 -7.31 -24.09
N PHE A 6 1.13 -7.06 -25.39
CA PHE A 6 1.93 -7.67 -26.44
C PHE A 6 2.70 -6.59 -27.19
N SER A 7 4.01 -6.78 -27.28
CA SER A 7 4.87 -6.05 -28.19
C SER A 7 5.46 -7.02 -29.22
N PRO A 8 5.40 -6.72 -30.53
CA PRO A 8 6.01 -7.55 -31.56
C PRO A 8 7.54 -7.37 -31.66
N ALA A 9 8.12 -6.44 -30.91
CA ALA A 9 9.55 -6.16 -30.98
C ALA A 9 10.37 -7.28 -30.33
N ASP A 10 11.35 -7.81 -31.06
CA ASP A 10 12.30 -8.81 -30.58
C ASP A 10 13.47 -8.13 -29.85
N LYS A 11 13.16 -7.57 -28.67
CA LYS A 11 14.13 -6.93 -27.78
C LYS A 11 14.10 -7.62 -26.41
N PRO A 12 15.21 -7.61 -25.66
CA PRO A 12 15.21 -8.17 -24.32
C PRO A 12 14.15 -7.48 -23.44
N PRO A 13 13.45 -8.21 -22.55
CA PRO A 13 12.40 -7.65 -21.72
C PRO A 13 12.91 -6.53 -20.80
N LEU A 14 12.09 -5.50 -20.61
CA LEU A 14 12.35 -4.41 -19.68
C LEU A 14 12.36 -4.93 -18.24
N ARG A 15 13.44 -4.66 -17.52
CA ARG A 15 13.60 -5.01 -16.10
C ARG A 15 13.02 -3.89 -15.24
N ILE A 16 12.03 -4.20 -14.40
CA ILE A 16 11.31 -3.22 -13.58
C ILE A 16 11.58 -3.49 -12.10
N GLY A 17 11.99 -2.45 -11.39
CA GLY A 17 12.01 -2.40 -9.92
C GLY A 17 10.77 -1.68 -9.40
N ILE A 18 10.09 -2.23 -8.40
CA ILE A 18 8.88 -1.65 -7.81
C ILE A 18 9.13 -1.33 -6.34
N LEU A 19 8.93 -0.07 -5.96
CA LEU A 19 8.94 0.39 -4.58
C LEU A 19 7.57 0.21 -3.95
N LEU A 20 7.49 -0.55 -2.85
CA LEU A 20 6.26 -0.89 -2.14
C LEU A 20 6.41 -0.59 -0.64
N ASP A 21 5.36 -0.05 -0.02
CA ASP A 21 5.32 0.13 1.44
C ASP A 21 4.89 -1.17 2.18
N GLY A 22 4.42 -2.19 1.44
CA GLY A 22 4.03 -3.49 1.98
C GLY A 22 3.36 -4.39 0.95
N THR A 23 2.90 -5.57 1.39
CA THR A 23 2.28 -6.59 0.53
C THR A 23 0.79 -6.41 0.30
N LYS A 24 0.13 -5.54 1.10
CA LYS A 24 -1.28 -5.16 0.91
C LYS A 24 -1.36 -3.91 0.06
N LEU A 25 -1.89 -4.04 -1.14
CA LEU A 25 -1.98 -2.97 -2.14
C LEU A 25 -3.43 -2.75 -2.55
N SER A 26 -3.74 -1.57 -3.06
CA SER A 26 -5.05 -1.32 -3.66
C SER A 26 -5.29 -2.25 -4.87
N ALA A 27 -6.54 -2.66 -5.09
CA ALA A 27 -6.93 -3.54 -6.19
C ALA A 27 -6.44 -3.07 -7.56
N PHE A 28 -6.43 -1.76 -7.81
CA PHE A 28 -5.87 -1.19 -9.04
C PHE A 28 -4.37 -1.48 -9.23
N PHE A 29 -3.56 -1.35 -8.17
CA PHE A 29 -2.14 -1.68 -8.23
C PHE A 29 -1.92 -3.17 -8.44
N ALA A 30 -2.69 -4.02 -7.77
CA ALA A 30 -2.65 -5.47 -7.99
C ALA A 30 -2.92 -5.82 -9.47
N ARG A 31 -3.89 -5.15 -10.09
CA ARG A 31 -4.19 -5.31 -11.52
C ARG A 31 -3.04 -4.86 -12.41
N ILE A 32 -2.40 -3.72 -12.15
CA ILE A 32 -1.24 -3.26 -12.93
C ILE A 32 -0.10 -4.27 -12.84
N ILE A 33 0.23 -4.73 -11.63
CA ILE A 33 1.30 -5.72 -11.42
C ILE A 33 1.00 -7.01 -12.19
N GLY A 34 -0.24 -7.49 -12.11
CA GLY A 34 -0.67 -8.67 -12.87
C GLY A 34 -0.63 -8.46 -14.38
N ASP A 35 -0.87 -7.23 -14.86
CA ASP A 35 -0.81 -6.90 -16.28
C ASP A 35 0.64 -6.83 -16.78
N ILE A 36 1.57 -6.32 -15.95
CA ILE A 36 3.01 -6.34 -16.23
C ILE A 36 3.51 -7.79 -16.30
N GLN A 37 3.16 -8.63 -15.33
CA GLN A 37 3.57 -10.04 -15.30
C GLN A 37 3.06 -10.85 -16.50
N LYS A 38 1.89 -10.49 -17.04
CA LYS A 38 1.30 -11.12 -18.23
C LYS A 38 1.81 -10.54 -19.55
N SER A 39 2.67 -9.52 -19.52
CA SER A 39 3.20 -8.89 -20.72
C SER A 39 4.44 -9.63 -21.21
N ASN A 40 4.65 -9.67 -22.54
CA ASN A 40 5.81 -10.37 -23.13
C ASN A 40 7.09 -9.53 -23.16
N PHE A 41 7.01 -8.23 -22.86
CA PHE A 41 8.10 -7.27 -23.03
C PHE A 41 8.64 -6.70 -21.72
N ALA A 42 8.09 -7.07 -20.56
CA ALA A 42 8.49 -6.53 -19.26
C ALA A 42 8.52 -7.62 -18.19
N ARG A 43 9.47 -7.52 -17.27
CA ARG A 43 9.61 -8.42 -16.12
C ARG A 43 9.90 -7.62 -14.86
N ILE A 44 9.21 -7.98 -13.78
CA ILE A 44 9.49 -7.43 -12.46
C ILE A 44 10.63 -8.25 -11.87
N GLU A 45 11.69 -7.57 -11.48
CA GLU A 45 12.92 -8.22 -11.04
C GLU A 45 13.33 -7.84 -9.61
N LEU A 46 12.89 -6.67 -9.15
CA LEU A 46 13.26 -6.19 -7.83
C LEU A 46 12.06 -5.55 -7.13
N LEU A 47 11.81 -5.98 -5.89
CA LEU A 47 10.88 -5.34 -4.98
C LEU A 47 11.66 -4.59 -3.93
N VAL A 48 11.37 -3.30 -3.77
CA VAL A 48 11.99 -2.46 -2.77
C VAL A 48 10.96 -2.20 -1.70
N PHE A 49 11.21 -2.66 -0.48
CA PHE A 49 10.34 -2.42 0.65
C PHE A 49 10.90 -1.33 1.54
N ARG A 50 10.02 -0.44 2.00
CA ARG A 50 10.38 0.50 3.06
C ARG A 50 10.36 -0.23 4.40
N LYS A 51 11.48 -0.21 5.14
CA LYS A 51 11.53 -0.78 6.48
C LYS A 51 10.56 -0.04 7.40
N LYS A 52 9.63 -0.77 8.02
CA LYS A 52 8.66 -0.18 8.95
C LYS A 52 9.41 0.22 10.23
N PRO A 53 9.22 1.45 10.75
CA PRO A 53 9.76 1.80 12.06
C PRO A 53 9.16 0.86 13.10
N SER A 54 9.98 0.30 13.99
CA SER A 54 9.50 -0.57 15.06
C SER A 54 8.40 0.16 15.84
N ALA A 55 7.19 -0.40 15.85
CA ALA A 55 6.08 0.21 16.56
C ALA A 55 6.44 0.33 18.05
N ILE A 56 6.46 1.56 18.58
CA ILE A 56 6.58 1.78 20.02
C ILE A 56 5.34 1.13 20.67
N PRO A 57 5.50 0.25 21.66
CA PRO A 57 4.38 -0.41 22.30
C PRO A 57 3.42 0.64 22.87
N GLN A 58 2.21 0.72 22.32
CA GLN A 58 1.20 1.61 22.90
C GLN A 58 0.64 0.99 24.17
N PRO A 59 0.51 1.76 25.27
CA PRO A 59 -0.05 1.26 26.51
C PRO A 59 -1.49 0.78 26.29
N LYS A 60 -1.79 -0.45 26.69
CA LYS A 60 -3.15 -1.02 26.61
C LYS A 60 -4.10 -0.19 27.49
N PRO A 61 -5.24 0.31 26.96
CA PRO A 61 -6.19 1.07 27.77
C PRO A 61 -6.86 0.18 28.82
N LYS A 62 -6.97 0.71 30.06
CA LYS A 62 -7.46 -0.01 31.24
C LYS A 62 -8.98 -0.32 31.24
N SER A 63 -9.76 0.24 30.31
CA SER A 63 -11.20 -0.07 30.14
C SER A 63 -11.74 0.46 28.80
N ARG A 64 -12.57 -0.34 28.11
CA ARG A 64 -13.20 0.00 26.83
C ARG A 64 -14.26 1.10 26.94
N LEU A 65 -15.01 1.15 28.04
CA LEU A 65 -16.14 2.08 28.22
C LEU A 65 -15.68 3.50 28.61
N GLY A 66 -14.75 3.60 29.57
CA GLY A 66 -14.20 4.89 30.00
C GLY A 66 -13.40 5.60 28.90
N ALA A 67 -12.73 4.83 28.04
CA ALA A 67 -12.02 5.37 26.88
C ALA A 67 -12.98 5.99 25.85
N VAL A 68 -14.18 5.42 25.66
CA VAL A 68 -15.18 5.93 24.71
C VAL A 68 -15.84 7.20 25.25
N GLN A 69 -16.21 7.24 26.54
CA GLN A 69 -16.75 8.46 27.17
C GLN A 69 -15.76 9.61 27.10
N HIS A 70 -14.49 9.38 27.49
CA HIS A 70 -13.44 10.40 27.40
C HIS A 70 -13.23 10.90 25.95
N ARG A 71 -13.31 10.00 24.97
CA ARG A 71 -13.13 10.33 23.55
C ARG A 71 -14.28 11.17 22.98
N LEU A 72 -15.51 11.01 23.50
CA LEU A 72 -16.69 11.76 23.06
C LEU A 72 -16.84 13.11 23.79
N LEU A 73 -16.35 13.21 25.02
CA LEU A 73 -16.46 14.41 25.86
C LEU A 73 -15.36 15.46 25.59
N THR A 74 -14.18 15.06 25.10
CA THR A 74 -13.12 16.01 24.72
C THR A 74 -13.33 16.54 23.28
N PRO A 75 -13.37 17.85 23.03
CA PRO A 75 -13.73 18.42 21.72
C PRO A 75 -12.81 17.98 20.57
N ASN A 76 -11.50 17.92 20.77
CA ASN A 76 -10.55 17.46 19.75
C ASN A 76 -10.66 15.96 19.46
N LEU A 77 -10.92 15.16 20.49
CA LEU A 77 -11.11 13.71 20.34
C LEU A 77 -12.47 13.38 19.70
N ARG A 78 -13.49 14.19 19.99
CA ARG A 78 -14.82 14.10 19.39
C ARG A 78 -14.78 14.36 17.90
N LYS A 79 -14.08 15.41 17.45
CA LYS A 79 -13.87 15.68 16.01
C LYS A 79 -13.26 14.47 15.30
N ARG A 80 -12.25 13.84 15.92
CA ARG A 80 -11.62 12.63 15.38
C ARG A 80 -12.54 11.42 15.40
N ALA A 81 -13.36 11.27 16.44
CA ALA A 81 -14.35 10.18 16.52
C ALA A 81 -15.47 10.32 15.47
N LEU A 82 -15.97 11.55 15.25
CA LEU A 82 -16.93 11.83 14.19
C LEU A 82 -16.33 11.57 12.80
N TYR A 83 -15.08 11.98 12.59
CA TYR A 83 -14.35 11.69 11.36
C TYR A 83 -14.16 10.18 11.13
N ASP A 84 -13.74 9.44 12.15
CA ASP A 84 -13.61 7.98 12.09
C ASP A 84 -14.97 7.30 11.79
N ALA A 85 -16.07 7.81 12.37
CA ALA A 85 -17.42 7.31 12.13
C ALA A 85 -17.88 7.59 10.69
N TYR A 86 -17.60 8.80 10.19
CA TYR A 86 -17.85 9.17 8.79
C TYR A 86 -17.09 8.27 7.83
N LEU A 87 -15.79 8.03 8.05
CA LEU A 87 -14.99 7.12 7.23
C LEU A 87 -15.55 5.70 7.20
N ARG A 88 -16.06 5.19 8.33
CA ARG A 88 -16.71 3.87 8.37
C ARG A 88 -18.01 3.82 7.60
N PHE A 89 -18.79 4.90 7.63
CA PHE A 89 -20.01 5.02 6.84
C PHE A 89 -19.68 5.09 5.34
N ASP A 90 -18.72 5.93 4.95
CA ASP A 90 -18.23 6.04 3.58
C ASP A 90 -17.75 4.68 3.05
N GLN A 91 -16.98 3.94 3.84
CA GLN A 91 -16.54 2.58 3.48
C GLN A 91 -17.71 1.61 3.22
N ARG A 92 -18.84 1.74 3.93
CA ARG A 92 -20.02 0.90 3.72
C ARG A 92 -20.82 1.28 2.49
N ALA A 93 -20.77 2.55 2.10
CA ALA A 93 -21.45 3.07 0.91
C ALA A 93 -20.68 2.77 -0.39
N LYS A 94 -19.42 2.32 -0.30
CA LYS A 94 -18.61 1.99 -1.47
C LYS A 94 -19.17 0.79 -2.23
N PRO A 95 -19.14 0.82 -3.57
CA PRO A 95 -19.57 -0.31 -4.39
C PRO A 95 -18.62 -1.50 -4.21
N ALA A 96 -19.12 -2.72 -4.43
CA ALA A 96 -18.29 -3.91 -4.50
C ALA A 96 -17.25 -3.78 -5.63
N ASN A 97 -16.02 -4.26 -5.40
CA ASN A 97 -14.86 -4.12 -6.30
C ASN A 97 -14.36 -2.68 -6.45
N HIS A 98 -14.24 -1.94 -5.36
CA HIS A 98 -13.70 -0.59 -5.40
C HIS A 98 -12.19 -0.65 -5.70
N PRO A 99 -11.65 0.20 -6.60
CA PRO A 99 -10.24 0.12 -7.01
C PRO A 99 -9.24 0.36 -5.88
N LEU A 100 -9.68 0.97 -4.78
CA LEU A 100 -8.89 1.22 -3.57
C LEU A 100 -9.03 0.13 -2.51
N ASP A 101 -9.78 -0.93 -2.77
CA ASP A 101 -9.92 -2.03 -1.83
C ASP A 101 -8.56 -2.72 -1.61
N PRO A 102 -8.18 -3.00 -0.35
CA PRO A 102 -6.91 -3.64 -0.06
C PRO A 102 -6.94 -5.11 -0.49
N VAL A 103 -6.01 -5.48 -1.37
CA VAL A 103 -5.78 -6.83 -1.88
C VAL A 103 -4.43 -7.31 -1.38
N ASP A 104 -4.36 -8.58 -0.96
CA ASP A 104 -3.10 -9.22 -0.60
C ASP A 104 -2.38 -9.71 -1.86
N CYS A 105 -1.25 -9.08 -2.16
CA CYS A 105 -0.41 -9.41 -3.31
C CYS A 105 0.77 -10.32 -2.94
N SER A 106 0.83 -10.85 -1.72
CA SER A 106 1.98 -11.64 -1.24
C SER A 106 2.27 -12.85 -2.14
N SER A 107 1.24 -13.53 -2.64
CA SER A 107 1.40 -14.66 -3.57
C SER A 107 1.87 -14.24 -4.96
N MET A 108 1.43 -13.09 -5.46
CA MET A 108 1.84 -12.56 -6.76
C MET A 108 3.29 -12.08 -6.78
N LEU A 109 3.77 -11.62 -5.62
CA LEU A 109 5.12 -11.10 -5.42
C LEU A 109 6.10 -12.17 -4.93
N ALA A 110 5.61 -13.39 -4.66
CA ALA A 110 6.44 -14.49 -4.21
C ALA A 110 7.46 -14.88 -5.29
N GLY A 111 8.72 -15.04 -4.89
CA GLY A 111 9.81 -15.46 -5.79
C GLY A 111 10.47 -14.32 -6.59
N ILE A 112 10.08 -13.07 -6.36
CA ILE A 112 10.81 -11.89 -6.87
C ILE A 112 11.82 -11.45 -5.80
N ASP A 113 13.03 -11.09 -6.22
CA ASP A 113 14.05 -10.59 -5.30
C ASP A 113 13.58 -9.32 -4.59
N SER A 114 13.83 -9.24 -3.29
CA SER A 114 13.39 -8.13 -2.47
C SER A 114 14.50 -7.57 -1.61
N ILE A 115 14.48 -6.24 -1.43
CA ILE A 115 15.40 -5.50 -0.58
C ILE A 115 14.63 -4.55 0.31
N GLU A 116 14.96 -4.55 1.59
CA GLU A 116 14.42 -3.60 2.56
C GLU A 116 15.36 -2.41 2.72
N LEU A 117 14.83 -1.20 2.58
CA LEU A 117 15.60 0.03 2.70
C LEU A 117 15.09 0.91 3.84
N GLU A 118 16.03 1.49 4.57
CA GLU A 118 15.78 2.60 5.48
C GLU A 118 15.95 3.93 4.72
N PRO A 119 14.94 4.80 4.69
CA PRO A 119 15.04 6.06 3.96
C PRO A 119 16.04 7.01 4.65
N ILE A 120 16.97 7.56 3.87
CA ILE A 120 17.96 8.54 4.31
C ILE A 120 17.27 9.91 4.48
N GLY A 121 16.49 10.08 5.54
CA GLY A 121 16.00 11.39 6.04
C GLY A 121 14.51 11.74 5.86
N LYS A 122 14.07 12.75 6.63
CA LYS A 122 12.70 13.31 6.71
C LYS A 122 12.48 14.53 5.79
N LYS A 123 13.08 14.60 4.60
CA LYS A 123 12.89 15.76 3.71
C LYS A 123 12.10 15.33 2.48
N PHE A 124 11.07 16.10 2.19
CA PHE A 124 10.01 15.89 1.19
C PHE A 124 10.49 15.76 -0.27
N VAL A 125 11.81 15.82 -0.51
CA VAL A 125 12.42 15.75 -1.84
C VAL A 125 13.59 14.77 -1.78
N HIS A 126 13.48 13.67 -2.52
CA HIS A 126 14.56 12.73 -2.78
C HIS A 126 15.62 13.45 -3.63
N LYS A 127 16.65 14.00 -3.00
CA LYS A 127 17.89 14.34 -3.71
C LYS A 127 18.76 13.08 -3.71
N PHE A 128 18.93 12.49 -4.89
CA PHE A 128 19.99 11.52 -5.10
C PHE A 128 21.33 12.28 -5.19
N PRO A 129 22.41 11.82 -4.55
CA PRO A 129 23.74 12.41 -4.74
C PRO A 129 24.20 12.23 -6.20
N PRO A 130 25.05 13.15 -6.71
CA PRO A 130 25.64 13.05 -8.05
C PRO A 130 26.57 11.84 -8.20
#